data_AF-A0A3D8UKS2-F1
#
_entry.id   AF-A0A3D8UKS2-F1
#
_cell.length_a   1.000
_cell.length_b   1.000
_cell.length_c   1.000
_cell.angle_alpha   90.00
_cell.angle_beta   90.00
_cell.angle_gamma   90.00
#
_symmetry.space_group_name_H-M   'P 1'
#
loop_
_entity.id
_entity.type
_entity.pdbx_description
1 polymer ?
#
loop_
_entity_poly.entity_id
_entity_poly.type
_entity_poly.pdbx_seq_one_letter_code
_entity_poly.pdbx_strand_id
1 'polypeptide(L)'
;MLNKVKYTTHDLDVNGNVPWTKEENEVWKTLYHRQIDIVKGRACPEFIVGLEKLNLPQDRISQPHEVSKVLKATTGWSIEPVSAVIPAKEFFTLLANKKFPAASFIRTMDDLDYLQEPDIFHEIFGHCPLLTNQAYADFVESYGKMALNADPKQGQLLFRVFWYTIEFGLIHTIEGIRILGGGILSSHEETLLAVKKNHPTYLEFKTIEALRT
;
A
#
# COMPACT_ATOMS: atom_id res chain seq x y z
N MET A 1 -24.15 10.57 -17.09
CA MET A 1 -24.47 9.27 -16.49
C MET A 1 -23.85 9.27 -15.11
N LEU A 2 -24.62 9.04 -14.05
CA LEU A 2 -24.04 8.85 -12.71
C LEU A 2 -23.14 7.61 -12.80
N ASN A 3 -21.83 7.77 -12.59
CA ASN A 3 -20.91 6.64 -12.51
C ASN A 3 -21.46 5.66 -11.47
N LYS A 4 -21.82 4.46 -11.91
CA LYS A 4 -22.23 3.39 -11.01
C LYS A 4 -20.98 3.06 -10.19
N VAL A 5 -20.99 3.39 -8.90
CA VAL A 5 -19.89 3.01 -8.01
C VAL A 5 -19.89 1.49 -7.94
N LYS A 6 -18.87 0.85 -8.52
CA LYS A 6 -18.80 -0.62 -8.64
C LYS A 6 -18.58 -1.29 -7.28
N TYR A 7 -17.86 -0.61 -6.39
CA TYR A 7 -17.53 -1.09 -5.05
C TYR A 7 -18.16 -0.20 -3.99
N THR A 8 -18.67 -0.81 -2.93
CA THR A 8 -19.19 -0.08 -1.77
C THR A 8 -18.29 -0.43 -0.59
N THR A 9 -17.83 0.58 0.15
CA THR A 9 -17.08 0.37 1.38
C THR A 9 -17.99 -0.08 2.50
N HIS A 10 -17.47 -0.94 3.36
CA HIS A 10 -18.15 -1.35 4.58
C HIS A 10 -17.96 -0.31 5.68
N ASP A 11 -19.05 0.03 6.36
CA ASP A 11 -18.96 0.69 7.66
C ASP A 11 -18.50 -0.30 8.73
N LEU A 12 -17.89 0.23 9.79
CA LEU A 12 -17.52 -0.58 10.95
C LEU A 12 -18.77 -1.01 11.73
N ASP A 13 -18.75 -2.24 12.24
CA ASP A 13 -19.75 -2.74 13.17
C ASP A 13 -19.61 -2.12 14.57
N VAL A 14 -20.52 -2.47 15.48
CA VAL A 14 -20.53 -1.97 16.87
C VAL A 14 -19.27 -2.31 17.67
N ASN A 15 -18.47 -3.26 17.20
CA ASN A 15 -17.22 -3.70 17.81
C ASN A 15 -15.98 -3.11 17.11
N GLY A 16 -16.16 -2.27 16.08
CA GLY A 16 -15.08 -1.71 15.29
C GLY A 16 -14.48 -2.69 14.27
N ASN A 17 -15.23 -3.74 13.89
CA ASN A 17 -14.83 -4.68 12.85
C ASN A 17 -15.43 -4.30 11.51
N VAL A 18 -14.73 -4.63 10.44
CA VAL A 18 -15.29 -4.61 9.09
C VAL A 18 -16.04 -5.93 8.86
N PRO A 19 -17.34 -5.91 8.50
CA PRO A 19 -18.16 -7.12 8.29
C PRO A 19 -17.88 -7.80 6.93
N TRP A 20 -16.63 -8.24 6.72
CA TRP A 20 -16.21 -8.93 5.50
C TRP A 20 -17.04 -10.18 5.22
N THR A 21 -17.54 -10.31 3.98
CA THR A 21 -18.32 -11.49 3.56
C THR A 21 -17.42 -12.70 3.29
N LYS A 22 -18.03 -13.87 3.07
CA LYS A 22 -17.28 -15.07 2.69
C LYS A 22 -16.62 -14.90 1.32
N GLU A 23 -17.34 -14.28 0.40
CA GLU A 23 -16.89 -14.03 -0.98
C GLU A 23 -15.68 -13.11 -0.99
N GLU A 24 -15.68 -12.06 -0.17
CA GLU A 24 -14.55 -11.12 -0.04
C GLU A 24 -13.31 -11.78 0.56
N ASN A 25 -13.50 -12.67 1.55
CA ASN A 25 -12.41 -13.45 2.11
C ASN A 25 -11.81 -14.43 1.10
N GLU A 26 -12.62 -15.04 0.23
CA GLU A 26 -12.10 -15.89 -0.85
C GLU A 26 -11.32 -15.09 -1.91
N VAL A 27 -11.72 -13.85 -2.22
CA VAL A 27 -10.91 -12.95 -3.08
C VAL A 27 -9.56 -12.68 -2.42
N TRP A 28 -9.54 -12.29 -1.15
CA TRP A 28 -8.30 -12.04 -0.40
C TRP A 28 -7.37 -13.25 -0.44
N LYS A 29 -7.90 -14.43 -0.13
CA LYS A 29 -7.14 -15.68 -0.16
C LYS A 29 -6.53 -15.95 -1.52
N THR A 30 -7.29 -15.73 -2.59
CA THR A 30 -6.82 -15.88 -3.97
C THR A 30 -5.68 -14.90 -4.27
N LEU A 31 -5.84 -13.62 -3.93
CA LEU A 31 -4.81 -12.59 -4.13
C LEU A 31 -3.56 -12.88 -3.30
N TYR A 32 -3.70 -13.23 -2.02
CA TYR A 32 -2.61 -13.51 -1.11
C TYR A 32 -1.75 -14.67 -1.61
N HIS A 33 -2.38 -15.82 -1.93
CA HIS A 33 -1.64 -17.00 -2.39
C HIS A 33 -0.98 -16.77 -3.76
N ARG A 34 -1.60 -15.98 -4.63
CA ARG A 34 -0.98 -15.60 -5.91
C ARG A 34 0.24 -14.71 -5.69
N GLN A 35 0.21 -13.82 -4.71
CA GLN A 35 1.23 -12.79 -4.55
C GLN A 35 2.42 -13.21 -3.67
N ILE A 36 2.17 -13.99 -2.60
CA ILE A 36 3.18 -14.30 -1.58
C ILE A 36 4.42 -15.03 -2.13
N ASP A 37 4.26 -15.88 -3.14
CA ASP A 37 5.38 -16.59 -3.75
C ASP A 37 6.14 -15.72 -4.76
N ILE A 38 5.47 -14.74 -5.37
CA ILE A 38 6.04 -13.92 -6.43
C ILE A 38 6.90 -12.81 -5.83
N VAL A 39 6.49 -12.25 -4.70
CA VAL A 39 7.28 -11.23 -3.99
C VAL A 39 8.59 -11.80 -3.45
N LYS A 40 8.69 -13.10 -3.19
CA LYS A 40 9.95 -13.75 -2.77
C LYS A 40 11.04 -13.56 -3.82
N GLY A 41 12.18 -13.02 -3.39
CA GLY A 41 13.31 -12.72 -4.26
C GLY A 41 13.12 -11.48 -5.16
N ARG A 42 11.97 -10.80 -5.10
CA ARG A 42 11.67 -9.56 -5.87
C ARG A 42 11.45 -8.36 -4.96
N ALA A 43 10.73 -8.52 -3.87
CA ALA A 43 10.57 -7.50 -2.85
C ALA A 43 11.87 -7.27 -2.07
N CYS A 44 12.02 -6.08 -1.51
CA CYS A 44 13.12 -5.77 -0.61
C CYS A 44 13.06 -6.63 0.68
N PRO A 45 14.20 -6.91 1.33
CA PRO A 45 14.23 -7.71 2.56
C PRO A 45 13.34 -7.15 3.66
N GLU A 46 13.24 -5.83 3.79
CA GLU A 46 12.42 -5.14 4.79
C GLU A 46 10.94 -5.44 4.62
N PHE A 47 10.45 -5.55 3.38
CA PHE A 47 9.07 -5.93 3.10
C PHE A 47 8.79 -7.37 3.54
N ILE A 48 9.72 -8.30 3.27
CA ILE A 48 9.57 -9.71 3.69
C ILE A 48 9.55 -9.84 5.21
N VAL A 49 10.46 -9.15 5.91
CA VAL A 49 10.45 -9.07 7.38
C VAL A 49 9.14 -8.46 7.90
N GLY A 50 8.62 -7.44 7.20
CA GLY A 50 7.33 -6.84 7.52
C GLY A 50 6.16 -7.81 7.40
N LEU A 51 6.12 -8.61 6.32
CA LEU A 51 5.09 -9.64 6.12
C LEU A 51 5.13 -10.67 7.24
N GLU A 52 6.32 -11.13 7.63
CA GLU A 52 6.50 -12.08 8.74
C GLU A 52 6.01 -11.49 10.08
N LYS A 53 6.32 -10.22 10.36
CA LYS A 53 5.86 -9.52 11.58
C LYS A 53 4.35 -9.34 11.61
N LEU A 54 3.76 -8.93 10.49
CA LEU A 54 2.32 -8.73 10.39
C LEU A 54 1.56 -10.05 10.51
N ASN A 55 2.15 -11.16 10.04
CA ASN A 55 1.58 -12.50 10.07
C ASN A 55 0.11 -12.49 9.60
N LEU A 56 -0.11 -11.89 8.43
CA LEU A 56 -1.44 -11.69 7.86
C LEU A 56 -2.14 -13.05 7.66
N PRO A 57 -3.45 -13.16 7.97
CA PRO A 57 -4.21 -14.37 7.65
C PRO A 57 -4.20 -14.62 6.15
N GLN A 58 -4.06 -15.88 5.76
CA GLN A 58 -3.98 -16.27 4.35
C GLN A 58 -5.35 -16.61 3.76
N ASP A 59 -6.36 -16.79 4.61
CA ASP A 59 -7.71 -17.27 4.29
C ASP A 59 -8.81 -16.22 4.52
N ARG A 60 -8.46 -15.05 5.06
CA ARG A 60 -9.40 -13.95 5.32
C ARG A 60 -8.70 -12.59 5.34
N ILE A 61 -9.47 -11.54 5.11
CA ILE A 61 -9.02 -10.17 5.29
C ILE A 61 -8.76 -9.91 6.78
N SER A 62 -7.66 -9.23 7.09
CA SER A 62 -7.35 -8.82 8.46
C SER A 62 -8.33 -7.73 8.93
N GLN A 63 -8.65 -7.73 10.22
CA GLN A 63 -9.33 -6.60 10.82
C GLN A 63 -8.34 -5.44 11.04
N PRO A 64 -8.76 -4.17 10.90
CA PRO A 64 -7.87 -3.01 11.04
C PRO A 64 -7.08 -2.99 12.35
N HIS A 65 -7.72 -3.42 13.45
CA HIS A 65 -7.10 -3.47 14.77
C HIS A 65 -6.02 -4.56 14.90
N GLU A 66 -6.10 -5.66 14.13
CA GLU A 66 -5.10 -6.74 14.12
C GLU A 66 -3.79 -6.23 13.53
N VAL A 67 -3.84 -5.58 12.37
CA VAL A 67 -2.68 -4.96 11.71
C VAL A 67 -2.15 -3.80 12.54
N SER A 68 -3.05 -2.94 13.05
CA SER A 68 -2.68 -1.79 13.88
C SER A 68 -1.93 -2.19 15.14
N LYS A 69 -2.24 -3.34 15.75
CA LYS A 69 -1.53 -3.81 16.94
C LYS A 69 -0.03 -3.99 16.65
N VAL A 70 0.31 -4.58 15.50
CA VAL A 70 1.70 -4.81 15.10
C VAL A 70 2.38 -3.50 14.69
N LEU A 71 1.69 -2.66 13.90
CA LEU A 71 2.23 -1.35 13.48
C LEU A 71 2.51 -0.44 14.68
N LYS A 72 1.62 -0.41 15.68
CA LYS A 72 1.82 0.40 16.90
C LYS A 72 3.04 -0.07 17.68
N ALA A 73 3.23 -1.38 17.79
CA ALA A 73 4.36 -1.95 18.53
C ALA A 73 5.70 -1.79 17.80
N THR A 74 5.70 -1.67 16.47
CA THR A 74 6.93 -1.58 15.66
C THR A 74 7.36 -0.13 15.40
N THR A 75 6.42 0.73 14.99
CA THR A 75 6.74 2.09 14.54
C THR A 75 5.76 3.14 15.05
N GLY A 76 4.76 2.75 15.84
CA GLY A 76 3.72 3.66 16.35
C GLY A 76 2.62 3.99 15.33
N TRP A 77 2.61 3.31 14.17
CA TRP A 77 1.59 3.49 13.14
C TRP A 77 0.31 2.69 13.42
N SER A 78 -0.80 3.04 12.79
CA SER A 78 -2.02 2.24 12.80
C SER A 78 -2.81 2.38 11.50
N ILE A 79 -3.77 1.50 11.28
CA ILE A 79 -4.73 1.58 10.17
C ILE A 79 -5.92 2.46 10.59
N GLU A 80 -6.35 3.34 9.69
CA GLU A 80 -7.61 4.06 9.79
C GLU A 80 -8.52 3.59 8.64
N PRO A 81 -9.65 2.92 8.93
CA PRO A 81 -10.64 2.56 7.92
C PRO A 81 -11.25 3.82 7.32
N VAL A 82 -11.28 3.90 5.99
CA VAL A 82 -11.84 5.06 5.26
C VAL A 82 -12.76 4.62 4.13
N SER A 83 -13.55 5.57 3.61
CA SER A 83 -14.28 5.36 2.35
C SER A 83 -13.30 5.22 1.17
N ALA A 84 -13.78 4.69 0.04
CA ALA A 84 -12.94 4.42 -1.14
C ALA A 84 -12.24 5.68 -1.69
N VAL A 85 -12.80 6.87 -1.45
CA VAL A 85 -12.19 8.14 -1.79
C VAL A 85 -12.34 9.09 -0.61
N ILE A 86 -11.22 9.62 -0.13
CA ILE A 86 -11.18 10.70 0.87
C ILE A 86 -10.51 11.96 0.29
N PRO A 87 -10.85 13.16 0.78
CA PRO A 87 -10.17 14.38 0.38
C PRO A 87 -8.67 14.32 0.69
N ALA A 88 -7.83 14.89 -0.20
CA ALA A 88 -6.37 14.88 -0.03
C ALA A 88 -5.90 15.43 1.33
N LYS A 89 -6.55 16.49 1.83
CA LYS A 89 -6.24 17.06 3.15
C LYS A 89 -6.44 16.05 4.28
N GLU A 90 -7.49 15.24 4.19
CA GLU A 90 -7.78 14.19 5.17
C GLU A 90 -6.72 13.08 5.09
N PHE A 91 -6.42 12.60 3.90
CA PHE A 91 -5.36 11.62 3.65
C PHE A 91 -4.01 12.05 4.26
N PHE A 92 -3.55 13.28 3.97
CA PHE A 92 -2.29 13.78 4.51
C PHE A 92 -2.33 14.04 6.01
N THR A 93 -3.48 14.42 6.56
CA THR A 93 -3.66 14.55 8.01
C THR A 93 -3.50 13.20 8.71
N LEU A 94 -4.04 12.12 8.13
CA LEU A 94 -3.87 10.77 8.67
C LEU A 94 -2.40 10.35 8.66
N LEU A 95 -1.70 10.49 7.52
CA LEU A 95 -0.28 10.14 7.43
C LEU A 95 0.59 10.95 8.39
N ALA A 96 0.34 12.26 8.52
CA ALA A 96 1.07 13.13 9.44
C ALA A 96 0.90 12.73 10.93
N ASN A 97 -0.15 11.98 11.24
CA ASN A 97 -0.47 11.45 12.57
C ASN A 97 -0.27 9.93 12.66
N LYS A 98 0.55 9.34 11.77
CA LYS A 98 0.91 7.91 11.77
C LYS A 98 -0.30 6.99 11.64
N LYS A 99 -1.31 7.43 10.90
CA LYS A 99 -2.49 6.65 10.55
C LYS A 99 -2.47 6.41 9.05
N PHE A 100 -2.39 5.14 8.65
CA PHE A 100 -2.44 4.76 7.26
C PHE A 100 -3.91 4.52 6.86
N PRO A 101 -4.48 5.34 5.95
CA PRO A 101 -5.84 5.15 5.49
C PRO A 101 -5.96 3.86 4.69
N ALA A 102 -6.99 3.06 4.96
CA ALA A 102 -7.27 1.85 4.20
C ALA A 102 -8.75 1.76 3.85
N ALA A 103 -9.06 1.70 2.56
CA ALA A 103 -10.44 1.61 2.09
C ALA A 103 -11.05 0.25 2.47
N SER A 104 -12.22 0.25 3.12
CA SER A 104 -12.90 -0.97 3.60
C SER A 104 -13.69 -1.68 2.50
N PHE A 105 -13.07 -1.94 1.35
CA PHE A 105 -13.60 -2.82 0.30
C PHE A 105 -12.48 -3.66 -0.32
N ILE A 106 -12.85 -4.76 -0.97
CA ILE A 106 -11.94 -5.56 -1.79
C ILE A 106 -12.48 -5.65 -3.23
N ARG A 107 -11.58 -5.77 -4.21
CA ARG A 107 -11.94 -6.00 -5.61
C ARG A 107 -12.77 -7.29 -5.79
N THR A 108 -13.42 -7.46 -6.94
CA THR A 108 -14.15 -8.70 -7.24
C THR A 108 -13.24 -9.74 -7.88
N MET A 109 -13.72 -11.00 -7.98
CA MET A 109 -13.01 -12.06 -8.71
C MET A 109 -12.78 -11.71 -10.20
N ASP A 110 -13.68 -10.94 -10.82
CA ASP A 110 -13.55 -10.52 -12.22
C ASP A 110 -12.46 -9.43 -12.40
N ASP A 111 -12.05 -8.78 -11.30
CA ASP A 111 -11.07 -7.68 -11.29
C ASP A 111 -9.75 -8.07 -10.62
N LEU A 112 -9.49 -9.38 -10.46
CA LEU A 112 -8.28 -9.87 -9.77
C LEU A 112 -7.00 -9.28 -10.38
N ASP A 113 -6.95 -9.15 -11.69
CA ASP A 113 -5.73 -8.75 -12.42
C ASP A 113 -5.53 -7.24 -12.42
N TYR A 114 -6.61 -6.45 -12.43
CA TYR A 114 -6.51 -5.00 -12.48
C TYR A 114 -7.72 -4.34 -11.83
N LEU A 115 -7.42 -3.38 -10.95
CA LEU A 115 -8.37 -2.44 -10.39
C LEU A 115 -7.71 -1.05 -10.41
N GLN A 116 -8.45 -0.03 -10.83
CA GLN A 116 -7.94 1.34 -10.87
C GLN A 116 -7.88 1.96 -9.46
N GLU A 117 -8.89 1.70 -8.63
CA GLU A 117 -8.97 2.17 -7.26
C GLU A 117 -8.14 1.28 -6.30
N PRO A 118 -7.44 1.86 -5.31
CA PRO A 118 -6.76 1.06 -4.29
C PRO A 118 -7.79 0.41 -3.37
N ASP A 119 -7.72 -0.92 -3.23
CA ASP A 119 -8.57 -1.71 -2.34
C ASP A 119 -7.80 -2.18 -1.10
N ILE A 120 -8.47 -2.86 -0.18
CA ILE A 120 -7.86 -3.30 1.08
C ILE A 120 -6.65 -4.23 0.88
N PHE A 121 -6.57 -4.97 -0.23
CA PHE A 121 -5.41 -5.80 -0.55
C PHE A 121 -4.20 -4.93 -0.92
N HIS A 122 -4.39 -3.92 -1.77
CA HIS A 122 -3.36 -2.94 -2.08
C HIS A 122 -2.81 -2.28 -0.82
N GLU A 123 -3.68 -1.83 0.07
CA GLU A 123 -3.28 -1.12 1.29
C GLU A 123 -2.58 -2.03 2.31
N ILE A 124 -3.21 -3.15 2.67
CA ILE A 124 -2.69 -4.03 3.72
C ILE A 124 -1.50 -4.86 3.23
N PHE A 125 -1.60 -5.48 2.06
CA PHE A 125 -0.52 -6.33 1.56
C PHE A 125 0.60 -5.49 0.94
N GLY A 126 0.28 -4.46 0.17
CA GLY A 126 1.25 -3.65 -0.56
C GLY A 126 2.05 -2.70 0.32
N HIS A 127 1.40 -1.97 1.23
CA HIS A 127 2.05 -0.87 1.97
C HIS A 127 2.39 -1.20 3.42
N CYS A 128 1.50 -1.89 4.14
CA CYS A 128 1.66 -2.08 5.58
C CYS A 128 2.92 -2.86 6.01
N PRO A 129 3.46 -3.85 5.27
CA PRO A 129 4.68 -4.53 5.68
C PRO A 129 5.86 -3.57 5.88
N LEU A 130 6.03 -2.61 4.98
CA LEU A 130 7.11 -1.62 5.08
C LEU A 130 6.88 -0.59 6.19
N LEU A 131 5.63 -0.33 6.59
CA LEU A 131 5.35 0.50 7.77
C LEU A 131 5.85 -0.11 9.09
N THR A 132 6.27 -1.38 9.10
CA THR A 132 6.96 -1.99 10.25
C THR A 132 8.46 -1.65 10.32
N ASN A 133 9.00 -0.98 9.29
CA ASN A 133 10.38 -0.48 9.24
C ASN A 133 10.40 1.00 9.64
N GLN A 134 11.21 1.37 10.64
CA GLN A 134 11.21 2.72 11.21
C GLN A 134 11.59 3.80 10.19
N ALA A 135 12.61 3.57 9.35
CA ALA A 135 13.05 4.57 8.39
C ALA A 135 11.99 4.83 7.32
N TYR A 136 11.32 3.78 6.84
CA TYR A 136 10.21 3.90 5.91
C TYR A 136 9.00 4.60 6.56
N ALA A 137 8.63 4.20 7.77
CA ALA A 137 7.56 4.79 8.54
C ALA A 137 7.78 6.30 8.79
N ASP A 138 9.00 6.71 9.15
CA ASP A 138 9.38 8.11 9.35
C ASP A 138 9.32 8.92 8.05
N PHE A 139 9.70 8.29 6.93
CA PHE A 139 9.59 8.89 5.60
C PHE A 139 8.12 9.17 5.22
N VAL A 140 7.22 8.19 5.40
CA VAL A 140 5.78 8.36 5.11
C VAL A 140 5.15 9.41 6.03
N GLU A 141 5.55 9.46 7.31
CA GLU A 141 5.06 10.48 8.26
C GLU A 141 5.52 11.88 7.83
N SER A 142 6.79 12.01 7.45
CA SER A 142 7.37 13.26 6.96
C SER A 142 6.71 13.72 5.67
N TYR A 143 6.43 12.80 4.75
CA TYR A 143 5.67 13.07 3.53
C TYR A 143 4.28 13.63 3.85
N GLY A 144 3.53 12.99 4.76
CA GLY A 144 2.22 13.48 5.20
C GLY A 144 2.27 14.90 5.77
N LYS A 145 3.25 15.19 6.64
CA LYS A 145 3.46 16.53 7.21
C LYS A 145 3.81 17.58 6.16
N MET A 146 4.65 17.23 5.18
CA MET A 146 5.00 18.14 4.08
C MET A 146 3.80 18.42 3.19
N ALA A 147 3.07 17.38 2.79
CA ALA A 147 1.92 17.51 1.89
C ALA A 147 0.75 18.27 2.51
N LEU A 148 0.57 18.20 3.83
CA LEU A 148 -0.47 18.96 4.54
C LEU A 148 -0.25 20.48 4.47
N ASN A 149 1.00 20.92 4.35
CA ASN A 149 1.38 22.33 4.29
C ASN A 149 1.66 22.81 2.85
N ALA A 150 1.47 21.94 1.86
CA ALA A 150 1.79 22.23 0.47
C ALA A 150 0.69 23.07 -0.20
N ASP A 151 1.10 24.07 -0.99
CA ASP A 151 0.21 24.73 -1.94
C ASP A 151 -0.15 23.77 -3.11
N PRO A 152 -1.14 24.10 -3.96
CA PRO A 152 -1.55 23.22 -5.05
C PRO A 152 -0.44 22.82 -6.03
N LYS A 153 0.54 23.70 -6.31
CA LYS A 153 1.67 23.39 -7.19
C LYS A 153 2.64 22.44 -6.50
N GLN A 154 2.95 22.69 -5.22
CA GLN A 154 3.76 21.82 -4.39
C GLN A 154 3.11 20.44 -4.22
N GLY A 155 1.78 20.37 -4.08
CA GLY A 155 1.03 19.13 -3.98
C GLY A 155 1.20 18.23 -5.22
N GLN A 156 1.17 18.80 -6.43
CA GLN A 156 1.44 18.04 -7.66
C GLN A 156 2.86 17.46 -7.70
N LEU A 157 3.84 18.23 -7.23
CA LEU A 157 5.23 17.79 -7.16
C LEU A 157 5.41 16.68 -6.11
N LEU A 158 4.79 16.82 -4.94
CA LEU A 158 4.82 15.81 -3.88
C LEU A 158 4.12 14.51 -4.32
N PHE A 159 3.03 14.61 -5.08
CA PHE A 159 2.39 13.43 -5.66
C PHE A 159 3.37 12.60 -6.53
N ARG A 160 4.25 13.25 -7.29
CA ARG A 160 5.28 12.55 -8.07
C ARG A 160 6.30 11.84 -7.19
N VAL A 161 6.70 12.47 -6.07
CA VAL A 161 7.57 11.81 -5.07
C VAL A 161 6.87 10.58 -4.53
N PHE A 162 5.61 10.70 -4.09
CA PHE A 162 4.81 9.56 -3.61
C PHE A 162 4.73 8.44 -4.65
N TRP A 163 4.45 8.79 -5.91
CA TRP A 163 4.34 7.84 -7.01
C TRP A 163 5.64 7.08 -7.27
N TYR A 164 6.77 7.80 -7.38
CA TYR A 164 8.07 7.20 -7.69
C TYR A 164 8.80 6.60 -6.47
N THR A 165 8.24 6.72 -5.27
CA THR A 165 8.76 6.04 -4.06
C THR A 165 7.76 5.06 -3.46
N ILE A 166 6.65 5.53 -2.92
CA ILE A 166 5.71 4.72 -2.12
C ILE A 166 4.93 3.75 -3.02
N GLU A 167 4.58 4.15 -4.24
CA GLU A 167 3.78 3.30 -5.14
C GLU A 167 4.64 2.43 -6.07
N PHE A 168 5.65 3.01 -6.72
CA PHE A 168 6.44 2.35 -7.77
C PHE A 168 7.96 2.39 -7.51
N GLY A 169 8.37 2.62 -6.26
CA GLY A 169 9.78 2.67 -5.90
C GLY A 169 10.49 1.32 -6.02
N LEU A 170 11.76 1.39 -6.42
CA LEU A 170 12.71 0.28 -6.39
C LEU A 170 13.88 0.64 -5.48
N ILE A 171 14.59 -0.37 -4.98
CA ILE A 171 15.76 -0.20 -4.13
C ILE A 171 16.89 -1.11 -4.61
N HIS A 172 18.13 -0.60 -4.57
CA HIS A 172 19.31 -1.40 -4.88
C HIS A 172 19.84 -2.04 -3.59
N THR A 173 19.83 -3.37 -3.53
CA THR A 173 20.38 -4.15 -2.41
C THR A 173 21.68 -4.85 -2.82
N ILE A 174 22.34 -5.51 -1.88
CA ILE A 174 23.54 -6.32 -2.17
C ILE A 174 23.23 -7.50 -3.10
N GLU A 175 21.98 -7.98 -3.11
CA GLU A 175 21.48 -9.02 -4.00
C GLU A 175 20.85 -8.46 -5.30
N GLY A 176 21.02 -7.17 -5.56
CA GLY A 176 20.55 -6.46 -6.76
C GLY A 176 19.29 -5.62 -6.54
N ILE A 177 18.65 -5.20 -7.63
CA ILE A 177 17.43 -4.38 -7.57
C ILE A 177 16.28 -5.19 -6.95
N ARG A 178 15.52 -4.55 -6.05
CA ARG A 178 14.33 -5.08 -5.38
C ARG A 178 13.21 -4.05 -5.39
N ILE A 179 11.99 -4.51 -5.14
CA ILE A 179 10.77 -3.71 -5.13
C ILE A 179 10.53 -3.16 -3.73
N LEU A 180 10.20 -1.87 -3.67
CA LEU A 180 9.79 -1.15 -2.47
C LEU A 180 8.35 -0.62 -2.59
N GLY A 181 7.89 -0.29 -3.79
CA GLY A 181 6.58 0.32 -4.02
C GLY A 181 5.40 -0.63 -3.81
N GLY A 182 4.42 -0.19 -3.01
CA GLY A 182 3.22 -0.97 -2.68
C GLY A 182 2.31 -1.24 -3.88
N GLY A 183 2.24 -0.31 -4.84
CA GLY A 183 1.56 -0.50 -6.13
C GLY A 183 2.11 -1.66 -6.94
N ILE A 184 3.45 -1.81 -6.95
CA ILE A 184 4.09 -2.96 -7.58
C ILE A 184 3.84 -4.23 -6.75
N LEU A 185 4.10 -4.18 -5.44
CA LEU A 185 4.04 -5.33 -4.53
C LEU A 185 2.65 -5.95 -4.39
N SER A 186 1.60 -5.18 -4.64
CA SER A 186 0.20 -5.63 -4.62
C SER A 186 -0.34 -6.04 -5.99
N SER A 187 0.45 -5.88 -7.06
CA SER A 187 0.09 -6.25 -8.42
C SER A 187 0.93 -7.43 -8.92
N HIS A 188 0.25 -8.43 -9.47
CA HIS A 188 0.89 -9.64 -9.98
C HIS A 188 1.79 -9.34 -11.19
N GLU A 189 1.25 -8.65 -12.19
CA GLU A 189 1.98 -8.33 -13.42
C GLU A 189 3.13 -7.35 -13.18
N GLU A 190 2.87 -6.29 -12.39
CA GLU A 190 3.90 -5.30 -12.06
C GLU A 190 5.06 -5.94 -11.29
N THR A 191 4.78 -6.79 -10.29
CA THR A 191 5.84 -7.50 -9.56
C THR A 191 6.69 -8.37 -10.49
N LEU A 192 6.06 -9.07 -11.45
CA LEU A 192 6.79 -9.88 -12.42
C LEU A 192 7.65 -9.04 -13.36
N LEU A 193 7.18 -7.85 -13.76
CA LEU A 193 7.82 -6.95 -14.73
C LEU A 193 8.93 -6.09 -14.12
N ALA A 194 8.74 -5.61 -12.90
CA ALA A 194 9.58 -4.60 -12.27
C ALA A 194 11.04 -4.99 -12.08
N VAL A 195 11.34 -6.28 -11.89
CA VAL A 195 12.71 -6.79 -11.65
C VAL A 195 13.07 -7.91 -12.63
N LYS A 196 13.03 -7.62 -13.93
CA LYS A 196 13.44 -8.55 -14.99
C LYS A 196 14.90 -8.35 -15.40
N LYS A 197 15.57 -9.45 -15.77
CA LYS A 197 16.98 -9.49 -16.21
C LYS A 197 17.32 -8.53 -17.37
N ASN A 198 16.33 -8.21 -18.21
CA ASN A 198 16.47 -7.33 -19.38
C ASN A 198 15.55 -6.09 -19.29
N HIS A 199 15.25 -5.61 -18.08
CA HIS A 199 14.48 -4.38 -17.93
C HIS A 199 15.29 -3.19 -18.49
N PRO A 200 14.73 -2.37 -19.41
CA PRO A 200 15.54 -1.53 -20.30
C PRO A 200 16.31 -0.41 -19.59
N THR A 201 15.82 0.14 -18.47
CA THR A 201 16.61 1.08 -17.64
C THR A 201 16.00 1.17 -16.24
N TYR A 202 16.84 1.16 -15.19
CA TYR A 202 16.49 1.66 -13.86
C TYR A 202 17.14 3.02 -13.69
N LEU A 203 16.37 4.03 -13.28
CA LEU A 203 16.90 5.35 -13.01
C LEU A 203 17.26 5.45 -11.53
N GLU A 204 18.45 5.98 -11.25
CA GLU A 204 18.83 6.33 -9.88
C GLU A 204 17.88 7.40 -9.34
N PHE A 205 17.37 7.21 -8.12
CA PHE A 205 16.45 8.18 -7.54
C PHE A 205 17.17 9.50 -7.28
N LYS A 206 16.78 10.53 -8.02
CA LYS A 206 17.18 11.92 -7.79
C LYS A 206 15.93 12.74 -7.59
N THR A 207 15.82 13.37 -6.43
CA THR A 207 14.62 14.13 -6.04
C THR A 207 14.23 15.16 -7.10
N ILE A 208 15.19 15.91 -7.66
CA ILE A 208 14.91 16.91 -8.71
C ILE A 208 14.34 16.28 -9.99
N GLU A 209 14.81 15.09 -10.36
CA GLU A 209 14.32 14.39 -11.56
C GLU A 209 12.90 13.84 -11.32
N ALA A 210 12.67 13.20 -10.18
CA ALA A 210 11.33 12.71 -9.78
C ALA A 210 10.29 13.84 -9.73
N LEU A 211 10.69 15.05 -9.30
CA LEU A 211 9.80 16.21 -9.30
C LEU A 211 9.45 16.72 -10.71
N ARG A 212 10.22 16.36 -11.74
CA ARG A 212 10.08 16.87 -13.13
C ARG A 212 9.35 15.92 -14.06
N THR A 213 9.38 14.61 -13.81
CA THR A 213 8.64 13.60 -14.57
C THR A 213 7.14 13.71 -14.32
#